data_AF-A0A323TAR3-F1
#
_entry.id   AF-A0A323TAR3-F1
#
_cell.length_a   1.000
_cell.length_b   1.000
_cell.length_c   1.000
_cell.angle_alpha   90.00
_cell.angle_beta   90.00
_cell.angle_gamma   90.00
#
_symmetry.space_group_name_H-M   'P 1'
#
loop_
_entity.id
_entity.type
_entity.pdbx_description
1 polymer ?
#
loop_
_entity_poly.entity_id
_entity_poly.type
_entity_poly.pdbx_seq_one_letter_code
_entity_poly.pdbx_strand_id
1 'polypeptide(L)'
;MPIQPIVRTVVEYAKNNPKQVREMGGTIVTVFSLMASGVAKSLEIQKNRKKEKLEEGGYSYRKERLLRYKSEIQKRLPDMKKKELFFHLLEVEDIIQSIKDDIDNAFKVNPALVLKKELNKWNNIHQGISSTMDNLDYEELLMYYNDANYKSDYFEGFKLIIETLNKHKSDGDKEKLHFYVKEITNKSMAKIQRDFL
;
A
#
# COMPACT_ATOMS: atom_id res chain seq x y z
N MET A 1 2.80 -6.79 15.82
CA MET A 1 1.74 -7.44 15.03
C MET A 1 2.35 -7.97 13.74
N PRO A 2 1.99 -9.16 13.24
CA PRO A 2 2.48 -9.64 11.95
C PRO A 2 1.94 -8.73 10.84
N ILE A 3 2.84 -8.19 10.02
CA ILE A 3 2.49 -7.43 8.82
C ILE A 3 1.93 -8.44 7.82
N GLN A 4 0.61 -8.42 7.63
CA GLN A 4 -0.03 -9.22 6.61
C GLN A 4 0.10 -8.50 5.25
N PRO A 5 0.27 -9.23 4.14
CA PRO A 5 0.40 -8.62 2.82
C PRO A 5 -0.88 -7.85 2.49
N ILE A 6 -0.77 -6.58 2.09
CA ILE A 6 -1.93 -5.70 1.89
C ILE A 6 -2.89 -6.30 0.86
N VAL A 7 -2.36 -6.92 -0.19
CA VAL A 7 -3.17 -7.61 -1.21
C VAL A 7 -3.91 -8.82 -0.62
N ARG A 8 -3.26 -9.59 0.25
CA ARG A 8 -3.83 -10.82 0.81
C ARG A 8 -4.86 -10.51 1.88
N THR A 9 -4.60 -9.54 2.75
CA THR A 9 -5.52 -9.10 3.81
C THR A 9 -6.76 -8.43 3.24
N VAL A 10 -6.62 -7.61 2.19
CA VAL A 10 -7.78 -6.97 1.56
C VAL A 10 -8.62 -7.99 0.79
N VAL A 11 -8.00 -8.96 0.12
CA VAL A 11 -8.72 -10.07 -0.53
C VAL A 11 -9.40 -10.99 0.48
N GLU A 12 -8.75 -11.34 1.60
CA GLU A 12 -9.34 -12.13 2.68
C GLU A 12 -10.44 -11.36 3.40
N TYR A 13 -10.26 -10.08 3.67
CA TYR A 13 -11.27 -9.22 4.26
C TYR A 13 -12.50 -9.10 3.37
N ALA A 14 -12.31 -8.89 2.06
CA ALA A 14 -13.40 -8.83 1.09
C ALA A 14 -14.15 -10.16 0.96
N LYS A 15 -13.44 -11.30 1.04
CA LYS A 15 -14.04 -12.64 1.05
C LYS A 15 -14.84 -12.90 2.33
N ASN A 16 -14.36 -12.43 3.46
CA ASN A 16 -14.95 -12.71 4.77
C ASN A 16 -16.05 -11.71 5.19
N ASN A 17 -16.13 -10.54 4.55
CA ASN A 17 -17.11 -9.47 4.90
C ASN A 17 -17.94 -8.98 3.69
N PRO A 18 -18.62 -9.87 2.95
CA PRO A 18 -19.27 -9.54 1.68
C PRO A 18 -20.44 -8.55 1.80
N LYS A 19 -21.12 -8.50 2.96
CA LYS A 19 -22.23 -7.54 3.20
C LYS A 19 -21.74 -6.11 3.38
N GLN A 20 -20.67 -5.92 4.16
CA GLN A 20 -20.03 -4.60 4.35
C GLN A 20 -19.45 -4.07 3.04
N VAL A 21 -18.79 -4.92 2.25
CA VAL A 21 -18.31 -4.57 0.90
C VAL A 21 -19.44 -4.13 -0.05
N ARG A 22 -20.63 -4.70 0.11
CA ARG A 22 -21.81 -4.40 -0.72
C ARG A 22 -22.51 -3.12 -0.27
N GLU A 23 -22.58 -2.84 1.03
CA GLU A 23 -23.14 -1.60 1.60
C GLU A 23 -22.23 -0.39 1.39
N MET A 24 -20.91 -0.59 1.27
CA MET A 24 -19.91 0.44 0.95
C MET A 24 -19.79 0.76 -0.55
N GLY A 25 -20.77 0.32 -1.35
CA GLY A 25 -20.81 0.64 -2.78
C GLY A 25 -19.75 -0.05 -3.60
N GLY A 26 -19.28 -1.24 -3.21
CA GLY A 26 -18.27 -2.00 -3.96
C GLY A 26 -16.90 -1.32 -4.02
N THR A 27 -16.73 -0.12 -3.46
CA THR A 27 -15.62 0.77 -3.77
C THR A 27 -14.24 0.20 -3.45
N ILE A 28 -14.07 -0.56 -2.36
CA ILE A 28 -12.78 -1.22 -2.07
C ILE A 28 -12.47 -2.31 -3.11
N VAL A 29 -13.49 -3.09 -3.49
CA VAL A 29 -13.37 -4.13 -4.52
C VAL A 29 -13.31 -3.52 -5.92
N THR A 30 -13.91 -2.36 -6.18
CA THR A 30 -13.90 -1.64 -7.46
C THR A 30 -12.60 -0.86 -7.64
N VAL A 31 -12.04 -0.26 -6.58
CA VAL A 31 -10.70 0.33 -6.58
C VAL A 31 -9.66 -0.75 -6.84
N PHE A 32 -9.79 -1.93 -6.21
CA PHE A 32 -8.88 -3.07 -6.47
C PHE A 32 -9.14 -3.81 -7.80
N SER A 33 -10.39 -3.90 -8.28
CA SER A 33 -10.73 -4.57 -9.56
C SER A 33 -10.52 -3.66 -10.77
N LEU A 34 -10.62 -2.33 -10.64
CA LEU A 34 -10.11 -1.38 -11.64
C LEU A 34 -8.59 -1.27 -11.58
N MET A 35 -7.99 -1.44 -10.39
CA MET A 35 -6.56 -1.75 -10.32
C MET A 35 -6.24 -3.07 -11.02
N ALA A 36 -7.15 -4.04 -11.20
CA ALA A 36 -6.86 -5.29 -11.90
C ALA A 36 -6.36 -5.07 -13.34
N SER A 37 -6.83 -4.02 -14.02
CA SER A 37 -6.30 -3.59 -15.33
C SER A 37 -4.82 -3.13 -15.26
N GLY A 38 -4.41 -2.48 -14.16
CA GLY A 38 -3.01 -2.13 -13.87
C GLY A 38 -2.21 -3.28 -13.23
N VAL A 39 -2.89 -4.24 -12.58
CA VAL A 39 -2.33 -5.44 -11.97
C VAL A 39 -1.85 -6.41 -13.04
N ALA A 40 -2.40 -6.40 -14.26
CA ALA A 40 -1.81 -7.17 -15.37
C ALA A 40 -0.36 -6.75 -15.65
N LYS A 41 -0.09 -5.43 -15.71
CA LYS A 41 1.28 -4.88 -15.78
C LYS A 41 2.08 -5.10 -14.50
N SER A 42 1.44 -5.01 -13.32
CA SER A 42 2.10 -5.31 -12.03
C SER A 42 2.52 -6.77 -11.93
N LEU A 43 1.68 -7.71 -12.37
CA LEU A 43 1.95 -9.15 -12.45
C LEU A 43 3.04 -9.46 -13.47
N GLU A 44 3.09 -8.72 -14.57
CA GLU A 44 4.14 -8.82 -15.58
C GLU A 44 5.47 -8.27 -15.05
N ILE A 45 5.45 -7.14 -14.34
CA ILE A 45 6.60 -6.58 -13.61
C ILE A 45 7.05 -7.53 -12.49
N GLN A 46 6.13 -8.13 -11.74
CA GLN A 46 6.43 -9.13 -10.71
C GLN A 46 7.02 -10.40 -11.34
N LYS A 47 6.50 -10.87 -12.47
CA LYS A 47 7.08 -11.98 -13.24
C LYS A 47 8.50 -11.67 -13.71
N ASN A 48 8.73 -10.47 -14.24
CA ASN A 48 10.05 -10.05 -14.71
C ASN A 48 11.05 -9.89 -13.55
N ARG A 49 10.63 -9.29 -12.43
CA ARG A 49 11.44 -9.16 -11.21
C ARG A 49 11.74 -10.52 -10.56
N LYS A 50 10.79 -11.47 -10.62
CA LYS A 50 11.03 -12.85 -10.16
C LYS A 50 12.07 -13.54 -11.03
N LYS A 51 12.15 -13.19 -12.32
CA LYS A 51 13.18 -13.65 -13.26
C LYS A 51 14.56 -13.05 -12.92
N GLU A 52 14.66 -11.75 -12.72
CA GLU A 52 15.91 -11.08 -12.26
C GLU A 52 16.40 -11.65 -10.92
N LYS A 53 15.50 -11.86 -9.95
CA LYS A 53 15.82 -12.49 -8.65
C LYS A 53 16.41 -13.90 -8.77
N LEU A 54 15.98 -14.66 -9.77
CA LEU A 54 16.48 -16.03 -10.04
C LEU A 54 17.87 -16.00 -10.71
N GLU A 55 18.15 -14.98 -11.52
CA GLU A 55 19.42 -14.83 -12.25
C GLU A 55 20.54 -14.24 -11.37
N GLU A 56 20.24 -13.35 -10.42
CA GLU A 56 21.26 -12.64 -9.62
C GLU A 56 21.62 -13.28 -8.26
N GLY A 57 20.89 -14.31 -7.84
CA GLY A 57 20.99 -14.88 -6.50
C GLY A 57 20.40 -13.94 -5.44
N GLY A 58 19.29 -14.36 -4.82
CA GLY A 58 18.41 -13.49 -4.02
C GLY A 58 19.06 -12.56 -2.97
N TYR A 59 20.21 -12.93 -2.39
CA TYR A 59 20.95 -12.05 -1.47
C TYR A 59 21.57 -10.82 -2.15
N SER A 60 22.16 -10.96 -3.34
CA SER A 60 22.76 -9.83 -4.09
C SER A 60 21.68 -8.82 -4.45
N TYR A 61 20.58 -9.32 -5.03
CA TYR A 61 19.40 -8.54 -5.37
C TYR A 61 18.88 -7.72 -4.18
N ARG A 62 18.65 -8.35 -3.02
CA ARG A 62 18.14 -7.65 -1.83
C ARG A 62 19.09 -6.56 -1.34
N LYS A 63 20.40 -6.79 -1.39
CA LYS A 63 21.39 -5.78 -0.99
C LYS A 63 21.36 -4.57 -1.90
N GLU A 64 21.27 -4.78 -3.22
CA GLU A 64 21.16 -3.69 -4.19
C GLU A 64 19.87 -2.89 -4.01
N ARG A 65 18.73 -3.57 -3.88
CA ARG A 65 17.44 -2.91 -3.62
C ARG A 65 17.45 -2.10 -2.34
N LEU A 66 18.10 -2.59 -1.28
CA LEU A 66 18.26 -1.86 -0.03
C LEU A 66 19.12 -0.59 -0.22
N LEU A 67 20.18 -0.67 -1.02
CA LEU A 67 21.01 0.49 -1.32
C LEU A 67 20.21 1.55 -2.09
N ARG A 68 19.52 1.14 -3.15
CA ARG A 68 18.64 1.99 -3.95
C ARG A 68 17.56 2.66 -3.09
N TYR A 69 16.96 1.90 -2.17
CA TYR A 69 15.97 2.47 -1.26
C TYR A 69 16.56 3.62 -0.43
N LYS A 70 17.74 3.41 0.16
CA LYS A 70 18.38 4.42 1.01
C LYS A 70 18.90 5.63 0.25
N SER A 71 19.44 5.43 -0.95
CA SER A 71 20.04 6.51 -1.74
C SER A 71 18.99 7.40 -2.41
N GLU A 72 17.92 6.78 -2.95
CA GLU A 72 16.99 7.42 -3.87
C GLU A 72 15.55 7.45 -3.33
N ILE A 73 15.00 6.28 -2.99
CA ILE A 73 13.56 6.13 -2.76
C ILE A 73 13.14 6.84 -1.47
N GLN A 74 13.87 6.61 -0.38
CA GLN A 74 13.53 7.11 0.95
C GLN A 74 13.35 8.63 0.99
N LYS A 75 14.19 9.37 0.25
CA LYS A 75 14.15 10.84 0.22
C LYS A 75 12.99 11.38 -0.60
N ARG A 76 12.49 10.59 -1.55
CA ARG A 76 11.43 10.97 -2.49
C ARG A 76 10.04 10.50 -2.06
N LEU A 77 9.93 9.68 -1.02
CA LEU A 77 8.64 9.17 -0.54
C LEU A 77 7.57 10.27 -0.38
N PRO A 78 7.87 11.46 0.18
CA PRO A 78 6.86 12.52 0.33
C PRO A 78 6.31 13.08 -0.99
N ASP A 79 7.09 13.00 -2.07
CA ASP A 79 6.75 13.59 -3.37
C ASP A 79 6.28 12.54 -4.40
N MET A 80 6.18 11.27 -3.99
CA MET A 80 5.77 10.18 -4.86
C MET A 80 4.26 10.10 -4.98
N LYS A 81 3.80 9.74 -6.19
CA LYS A 81 2.39 9.43 -6.42
C LYS A 81 1.99 8.15 -5.69
N LYS A 82 0.70 8.01 -5.38
CA LYS A 82 0.16 6.81 -4.74
C LYS A 82 0.54 5.53 -5.47
N LYS A 83 0.51 5.54 -6.81
CA LYS A 83 0.92 4.41 -7.65
C LYS A 83 2.37 4.00 -7.42
N GLU A 84 3.28 4.95 -7.29
CA GLU A 84 4.71 4.70 -7.09
C GLU A 84 4.97 4.10 -5.71
N LEU A 85 4.36 4.69 -4.67
CA LEU A 85 4.42 4.18 -3.31
C LEU A 85 3.86 2.76 -3.21
N PHE A 86 2.72 2.50 -3.85
CA PHE A 86 2.12 1.17 -3.91
C PHE A 86 3.04 0.15 -4.57
N PHE A 87 3.70 0.48 -5.69
CA PHE A 87 4.65 -0.43 -6.33
C PHE A 87 5.91 -0.70 -5.49
N HIS A 88 6.39 0.29 -4.76
CA HIS A 88 7.48 0.09 -3.79
C HIS A 88 7.05 -0.82 -2.64
N LEU A 89 5.83 -0.66 -2.15
CA LEU A 89 5.28 -1.48 -1.09
C LEU A 89 5.16 -2.94 -1.51
N LEU A 90 4.61 -3.22 -2.71
CA LEU A 90 4.54 -4.58 -3.26
C LEU A 90 5.92 -5.22 -3.41
N GLU A 91 6.90 -4.47 -3.89
CA GLU A 91 8.26 -4.98 -4.00
C GLU A 91 8.87 -5.37 -2.64
N VAL A 92 8.65 -4.54 -1.63
CA VAL A 92 9.12 -4.81 -0.27
C VAL A 92 8.42 -6.04 0.29
N GLU A 93 7.12 -6.23 0.04
CA GLU A 93 6.39 -7.45 0.41
C GLU A 93 6.99 -8.71 -0.23
N ASP A 94 7.31 -8.66 -1.53
CA ASP A 94 7.96 -9.78 -2.23
C ASP A 94 9.35 -10.09 -1.65
N ILE A 95 10.09 -9.08 -1.22
CA ILE A 95 11.40 -9.25 -0.57
C ILE A 95 11.23 -9.86 0.82
N ILE A 96 10.28 -9.36 1.62
CA ILE A 96 9.94 -9.91 2.94
C ILE A 96 9.56 -11.39 2.82
N GLN A 97 8.72 -11.75 1.84
CA GLN A 97 8.32 -13.13 1.63
C GLN A 97 9.51 -14.01 1.24
N SER A 98 10.36 -13.55 0.31
CA SER A 98 11.58 -14.27 -0.05
C SER A 98 12.51 -14.51 1.15
N ILE A 99 12.65 -13.55 2.06
CA ILE A 99 13.48 -13.73 3.27
C ILE A 99 12.82 -14.73 4.22
N LYS A 100 11.50 -14.71 4.37
CA LYS A 100 10.77 -15.71 5.19
C LYS A 100 10.98 -17.12 4.64
N ASP A 101 10.83 -17.28 3.33
CA ASP A 101 11.06 -18.56 2.67
C ASP A 101 12.52 -19.03 2.85
N ASP A 102 13.50 -18.11 2.74
CA ASP A 102 14.92 -18.42 3.02
C ASP A 102 15.15 -18.84 4.48
N ILE A 103 14.46 -18.21 5.45
CA ILE A 103 14.53 -18.57 6.88
C ILE A 103 13.97 -19.96 7.11
N ASP A 104 12.79 -20.25 6.54
CA ASP A 104 12.09 -21.52 6.72
C ASP A 104 12.86 -22.70 6.09
N ASN A 105 13.63 -22.44 5.03
CA ASN A 105 14.50 -23.42 4.36
C ASN A 105 15.93 -23.48 4.94
N ALA A 106 16.28 -22.64 5.91
CA ALA A 106 17.64 -22.61 6.47
C ALA A 106 17.87 -23.75 7.48
N PHE A 107 18.60 -24.79 7.05
CA PHE A 107 18.99 -25.94 7.91
C PHE A 107 20.01 -25.61 9.02
N LYS A 108 20.55 -24.38 9.09
CA LYS A 108 21.56 -23.97 10.09
C LYS A 108 21.08 -22.75 10.89
N VAL A 109 21.34 -22.77 12.20
CA VAL A 109 20.90 -21.75 13.18
C VAL A 109 21.50 -20.35 12.90
N ASN A 110 22.74 -20.27 12.42
CA ASN A 110 23.46 -19.00 12.25
C ASN A 110 22.96 -18.16 11.04
N PRO A 111 22.75 -18.75 9.83
CA PRO A 111 22.07 -18.07 8.72
C PRO A 111 20.70 -17.47 9.08
N ALA A 112 19.89 -18.18 9.88
CA ALA A 112 18.57 -17.72 10.27
C ALA A 112 18.61 -16.41 11.09
N LEU A 113 19.64 -16.19 11.91
CA LEU A 113 19.76 -14.97 12.72
C LEU A 113 20.13 -13.74 11.88
N VAL A 114 20.97 -13.92 10.85
CA VAL A 114 21.30 -12.87 9.88
C VAL A 114 20.07 -12.50 9.06
N LEU A 115 19.33 -13.50 8.57
CA LEU A 115 18.10 -13.30 7.80
C LEU A 115 17.00 -12.62 8.63
N LYS A 116 16.87 -12.94 9.93
CA LYS A 116 15.94 -12.22 10.83
C LYS A 116 16.28 -10.73 10.97
N LYS A 117 17.57 -10.37 11.05
CA LYS A 117 17.98 -8.95 11.06
C LYS A 117 17.67 -8.26 9.74
N GLU A 118 17.83 -8.97 8.62
CA GLU A 118 17.46 -8.47 7.30
C GLU A 118 15.94 -8.27 7.17
N LEU A 119 15.15 -9.26 7.61
CA LEU A 119 13.70 -9.21 7.66
C LEU A 119 13.20 -7.98 8.44
N ASN A 120 13.78 -7.71 9.62
CA ASN A 120 13.41 -6.54 10.40
C ASN A 120 13.68 -5.22 9.68
N LYS A 121 14.78 -5.12 8.91
CA LYS A 121 15.06 -3.92 8.10
C LYS A 121 14.00 -3.71 7.04
N TRP A 122 13.60 -4.77 6.34
CA TRP A 122 12.57 -4.69 5.31
C TRP A 122 11.18 -4.43 5.88
N ASN A 123 10.84 -4.99 7.05
CA ASN A 123 9.62 -4.64 7.76
C ASN A 123 9.57 -3.16 8.15
N ASN A 124 10.68 -2.58 8.60
CA ASN A 124 10.75 -1.15 8.91
C ASN A 124 10.58 -0.28 7.65
N ILE A 125 11.13 -0.73 6.50
CA ILE A 125 10.93 -0.07 5.21
C ILE A 125 9.46 -0.13 4.78
N HIS A 126 8.83 -1.30 4.89
CA HIS A 126 7.39 -1.49 4.62
C HIS A 126 6.55 -0.53 5.44
N GLN A 127 6.78 -0.48 6.75
CA GLN A 127 6.10 0.43 7.66
C GLN A 127 6.33 1.91 7.29
N GLY A 128 7.56 2.28 6.91
CA GLY A 128 7.88 3.63 6.48
C GLY A 128 7.08 4.06 5.25
N ILE A 129 7.06 3.24 4.20
CA ILE A 129 6.30 3.51 2.97
C ILE A 129 4.79 3.56 3.28
N SER A 130 4.26 2.59 4.03
CA SER A 130 2.84 2.56 4.42
C SER A 130 2.44 3.80 5.21
N SER A 131 3.26 4.24 6.16
CA SER A 131 2.98 5.44 6.96
C SER A 131 2.99 6.70 6.10
N THR A 132 3.90 6.80 5.13
CA THR A 132 3.91 7.90 4.17
C THR A 132 2.65 7.90 3.31
N MET A 133 2.22 6.75 2.80
CA MET A 133 0.97 6.63 2.05
C MET A 133 -0.24 7.08 2.88
N ASP A 134 -0.36 6.60 4.13
CA ASP A 134 -1.45 6.98 5.05
C ASP A 134 -1.51 8.50 5.31
N ASN A 135 -0.35 9.16 5.36
CA ASN A 135 -0.27 10.61 5.56
C ASN A 135 -0.68 11.37 4.31
N LEU A 136 -0.09 11.04 3.16
CA LEU A 136 -0.37 11.70 1.89
C LEU A 136 -1.82 11.48 1.45
N ASP A 137 -2.33 10.26 1.57
CA ASP A 137 -3.74 9.97 1.30
C ASP A 137 -4.66 10.87 2.12
N TYR A 138 -4.37 11.03 3.40
CA TYR A 138 -5.20 11.85 4.28
C TYR A 138 -5.14 13.34 3.93
N GLU A 139 -3.94 13.87 3.71
CA GLU A 139 -3.74 15.28 3.35
C GLU A 139 -4.39 15.61 2.01
N GLU A 140 -4.21 14.76 1.00
CA GLU A 140 -4.81 14.93 -0.32
C GLU A 140 -6.34 14.84 -0.26
N LEU A 141 -6.91 13.85 0.45
CA LEU A 141 -8.36 13.76 0.64
C LEU A 141 -8.92 15.01 1.33
N LEU A 142 -8.21 15.56 2.30
CA LEU A 142 -8.61 16.80 2.99
C LEU A 142 -8.57 18.01 2.04
N MET A 143 -7.58 18.09 1.15
CA MET A 143 -7.51 19.13 0.13
C MET A 143 -8.68 19.05 -0.86
N TYR A 144 -8.97 17.87 -1.40
CA TYR A 144 -10.14 17.64 -2.26
C TYR A 144 -11.46 17.92 -1.55
N TYR A 145 -11.53 17.64 -0.23
CA TYR A 145 -12.72 17.95 0.55
C TYR A 145 -12.93 19.46 0.71
N ASN A 146 -11.88 20.23 0.97
CA ASN A 146 -11.99 21.66 1.27
C ASN A 146 -12.06 22.55 0.01
N ASP A 147 -11.48 22.15 -1.11
CA ASP A 147 -11.45 22.94 -2.34
C ASP A 147 -11.94 22.14 -3.55
N ALA A 148 -13.07 22.54 -4.11
CA ALA A 148 -13.67 21.91 -5.29
C ALA A 148 -12.85 22.11 -6.58
N ASN A 149 -11.94 23.09 -6.62
CA ASN A 149 -11.06 23.36 -7.75
C ASN A 149 -9.69 22.71 -7.59
N TYR A 150 -9.41 22.06 -6.45
CA TYR A 150 -8.14 21.41 -6.21
C TYR A 150 -7.90 20.28 -7.21
N LYS A 151 -6.67 20.22 -7.72
CA LYS A 151 -6.21 19.19 -8.66
C LYS A 151 -4.82 18.74 -8.23
N SER A 152 -4.69 17.43 -8.08
CA SER A 152 -3.42 16.76 -7.80
C SER A 152 -3.31 15.51 -8.66
N ASP A 153 -2.09 15.18 -9.05
CA ASP A 153 -1.78 13.94 -9.76
C ASP A 153 -1.35 12.82 -8.81
N TYR A 154 -1.38 13.04 -7.48
CA TYR A 154 -1.06 12.02 -6.49
C TYR A 154 -1.88 10.75 -6.65
N PHE A 155 -3.20 10.87 -6.84
CA PHE A 155 -4.13 9.77 -7.07
C PHE A 155 -4.21 9.33 -8.55
N GLU A 156 -3.25 9.67 -9.40
CA GLU A 156 -3.21 9.18 -10.78
C GLU A 156 -3.17 7.64 -10.81
N GLY A 157 -4.14 7.01 -11.48
CA GLY A 157 -4.35 5.55 -11.46
C GLY A 157 -5.25 5.06 -10.31
N PHE A 158 -5.68 5.95 -9.41
CA PHE A 158 -6.54 5.70 -8.25
C PHE A 158 -7.73 6.67 -8.20
N LYS A 159 -8.21 7.13 -9.37
CA LYS A 159 -9.24 8.19 -9.48
C LYS A 159 -10.53 7.91 -8.72
N LEU A 160 -10.93 6.63 -8.63
CA LEU A 160 -12.12 6.20 -7.90
C LEU A 160 -12.09 6.60 -6.42
N ILE A 161 -10.90 6.82 -5.84
CA ILE A 161 -10.77 7.33 -4.48
C ILE A 161 -11.41 8.72 -4.36
N ILE A 162 -11.08 9.61 -5.30
CA ILE A 162 -11.61 10.97 -5.32
C ILE A 162 -13.08 10.99 -5.76
N GLU A 163 -13.47 10.15 -6.72
CA GLU A 163 -14.86 10.04 -7.16
C GLU A 163 -15.79 9.62 -6.00
N THR A 164 -15.34 8.70 -5.15
CA THR A 164 -16.13 8.22 -4.02
C THR A 164 -16.16 9.22 -2.87
N LEU A 165 -15.03 9.90 -2.59
CA LEU A 165 -15.01 11.02 -1.64
C LEU A 165 -16.05 12.08 -2.05
N ASN A 166 -16.04 12.47 -3.33
CA ASN A 166 -16.98 13.46 -3.87
C ASN A 166 -18.42 12.99 -3.80
N LYS A 167 -18.69 11.71 -4.10
CA LYS A 167 -20.03 11.12 -3.95
C LYS A 167 -20.53 11.23 -2.51
N HIS A 168 -19.74 10.78 -1.52
CA HIS A 168 -20.14 10.85 -0.12
C HIS A 168 -20.32 12.30 0.37
N LYS A 169 -19.48 13.22 -0.12
CA LYS A 169 -19.64 14.66 0.13
C LYS A 169 -20.96 15.20 -0.45
N SER A 170 -21.30 14.86 -1.69
CA SER A 170 -22.53 15.30 -2.37
C SER A 170 -23.79 14.70 -1.76
N ASP A 171 -23.74 13.45 -1.29
CA ASP A 171 -24.86 12.78 -0.62
C ASP A 171 -25.19 13.40 0.75
N GLY A 172 -24.30 14.24 1.31
CA GLY A 172 -24.49 14.90 2.61
C GLY A 172 -24.35 13.96 3.82
N ASP A 173 -24.01 12.70 3.59
CA ASP A 173 -23.86 11.66 4.61
C ASP A 173 -22.45 11.69 5.20
N LYS A 174 -22.28 12.54 6.23
CA LYS A 174 -21.00 12.72 6.93
C LYS A 174 -20.47 11.43 7.57
N GLU A 175 -21.35 10.57 8.06
CA GLU A 175 -20.95 9.32 8.69
C GLU A 175 -20.26 8.40 7.68
N LYS A 176 -20.88 8.20 6.50
CA LYS A 176 -20.25 7.45 5.41
C LYS A 176 -18.93 8.06 4.95
N LEU A 177 -18.86 9.38 4.82
CA LEU A 177 -17.63 10.08 4.47
C LEU A 177 -16.52 9.78 5.48
N HIS A 178 -16.81 9.89 6.78
CA HIS A 178 -15.82 9.67 7.83
C HIS A 178 -15.34 8.22 7.89
N PHE A 179 -16.26 7.25 7.73
CA PHE A 179 -15.89 5.84 7.62
C PHE A 179 -15.01 5.57 6.40
N TYR A 180 -15.36 6.15 5.25
CA TYR A 180 -14.58 6.00 4.04
C TYR A 180 -13.14 6.53 4.18
N VAL A 181 -12.97 7.73 4.75
CA VAL A 181 -11.64 8.30 5.01
C VAL A 181 -10.85 7.43 6.00
N LYS A 182 -11.51 6.86 7.01
CA LYS A 182 -10.88 5.95 7.99
C LYS A 182 -10.44 4.62 7.38
N GLU A 183 -11.10 4.14 6.34
CA GLU A 183 -10.70 2.88 5.70
C GLU A 183 -9.49 3.07 4.78
N ILE A 184 -9.45 4.20 4.09
CA ILE A 184 -8.35 4.50 3.16
C ILE A 184 -7.11 4.94 3.92
N THR A 185 -7.29 5.57 5.08
CA THR A 185 -6.20 6.13 5.87
C THR A 185 -6.19 5.52 7.25
N ASN A 186 -5.02 5.21 7.79
CA ASN A 186 -4.92 4.72 9.16
C ASN A 186 -5.11 5.82 10.24
N LYS A 187 -5.97 6.83 9.99
CA LYS A 187 -6.25 7.94 10.92
C LYS A 187 -7.38 7.60 11.88
N SER A 188 -7.32 8.19 13.07
CA SER A 188 -8.36 8.00 14.09
C SER A 188 -9.66 8.67 13.67
N MET A 189 -10.79 8.05 14.02
CA MET A 189 -12.11 8.60 13.74
C MET A 189 -12.29 10.00 14.34
N ALA A 190 -11.78 10.22 15.56
CA ALA A 190 -11.82 11.52 16.22
C ALA A 190 -11.09 12.62 15.42
N LYS A 191 -9.95 12.31 14.80
CA LYS A 191 -9.23 13.25 13.93
C LYS A 191 -10.03 13.52 12.65
N ILE A 192 -10.59 12.48 12.04
CA ILE A 192 -11.38 12.61 10.81
C ILE A 192 -12.62 13.48 11.03
N GLN A 193 -13.38 13.22 12.09
CA GLN A 193 -14.58 13.98 12.43
C GLN A 193 -14.32 15.49 12.64
N ARG A 194 -13.14 15.82 13.18
CA ARG A 194 -12.73 17.21 13.40
C ARG A 194 -12.31 17.90 12.11
N ASP A 195 -11.60 17.20 11.23
CA ASP A 195 -10.95 17.80 10.07
C ASP A 195 -11.91 17.81 8.83
N PHE A 196 -12.95 16.95 8.79
CA PHE A 196 -13.95 16.85 7.71
C PHE A 196 -15.35 17.28 8.18
N LEU A 197 -15.55 18.59 8.40
CA LEU A 197 -16.79 19.20 8.89
C LEU A 197 -17.74 19.67 7.80
#